data_AF-A0A150B6C5-F1
#
_entry.id   AF-A0A150B6C5-F1
#
_cell.length_a   1.000
_cell.length_b   1.000
_cell.length_c   1.000
_cell.angle_alpha   90.00
_cell.angle_beta   90.00
_cell.angle_gamma   90.00
#
_symmetry.space_group_name_H-M   'P 1'
#
loop_
_entity.id
_entity.type
_entity.pdbx_description
1 polymer ?
#
loop_
_entity_poly.entity_id
_entity_poly.type
_entity_poly.pdbx_seq_one_letter_code
_entity_poly.pdbx_strand_id
1 'polypeptide(L)'
;RRKAEEEARKRAEAEARRKAEEEARKRVEAQRKEEEKKLEEVRKRRLEEEKKIKDAQKRQKIVVAKSEPESDEINLNNERNQPNETKFEQEEKVAIDKKGILNNMKKYKYAIIGVASIVLLVVAGFAFSNMKNSQAASANNVNSLEVNANLINGLRLSAVQKYQDAALEFDKVDYKKLGKEDKKAVLFTYLLSGKAQKAIDLEQDFAESVVSYYIAVDNLKKVKELKTKNPLINFEIAALDNKHEEVIKLRDQVPLDGRRDGIIVNSYLKLNKSEEAKKFAQKVGNKDLLEKIDNSTPNSSATSVATISAG
;
A
#
# COMPACT_ATOMS: atom_id res chain seq x y z
N ARG A 1 18.30 61.68 -34.25
CA ARG A 1 19.07 60.46 -34.65
C ARG A 1 19.22 59.46 -33.49
N ARG A 2 19.84 59.81 -32.35
CA ARG A 2 20.01 58.88 -31.19
C ARG A 2 18.71 58.21 -30.67
N LYS A 3 17.59 58.95 -30.56
CA LYS A 3 16.31 58.37 -30.10
C LYS A 3 15.71 57.32 -31.06
N ALA A 4 15.85 57.52 -32.36
CA ALA A 4 15.34 56.59 -33.37
C ALA A 4 16.18 55.30 -33.43
N GLU A 5 17.48 55.42 -33.19
CA GLU A 5 18.42 54.29 -33.13
C GLU A 5 18.20 53.43 -31.87
N GLU A 6 17.90 54.07 -30.73
CA GLU A 6 17.58 53.36 -29.49
C GLU A 6 16.23 52.63 -29.56
N GLU A 7 15.22 53.22 -30.21
CA GLU A 7 13.95 52.52 -30.48
C GLU A 7 14.12 51.35 -31.45
N ALA A 8 14.93 51.50 -32.50
CA ALA A 8 15.24 50.41 -33.41
C ALA A 8 15.94 49.24 -32.70
N ARG A 9 16.89 49.54 -31.79
CA ARG A 9 17.57 48.52 -30.99
C ARG A 9 16.62 47.79 -30.04
N LYS A 10 15.73 48.52 -29.36
CA LYS A 10 14.72 47.93 -28.46
C LYS A 10 13.74 47.01 -29.20
N ARG A 11 13.33 47.38 -30.42
CA ARG A 11 12.47 46.53 -31.26
C ARG A 11 13.20 45.26 -31.73
N ALA A 12 14.45 45.37 -32.14
CA ALA A 12 15.25 44.22 -32.55
C ALA A 12 15.50 43.24 -31.39
N GLU A 13 15.77 43.76 -30.18
CA GLU A 13 15.97 42.95 -28.98
C GLU A 13 14.67 42.25 -28.53
N ALA A 14 13.53 42.95 -28.58
CA ALA A 14 12.23 42.36 -28.29
C ALA A 14 11.85 41.24 -29.29
N GLU A 15 12.16 41.43 -30.57
CA GLU A 15 11.90 40.43 -31.60
C GLU A 15 12.82 39.21 -31.46
N ALA A 16 14.10 39.42 -31.15
CA ALA A 16 15.05 38.35 -30.87
C ALA A 16 14.63 37.51 -29.65
N ARG A 17 14.19 38.17 -28.58
CA ARG A 17 13.68 37.51 -27.38
C ARG A 17 12.41 36.69 -27.66
N ARG A 18 11.49 37.24 -28.47
CA ARG A 18 10.27 36.52 -28.87
C ARG A 18 10.60 35.26 -29.68
N LYS A 19 11.55 35.34 -30.62
CA LYS A 19 12.01 34.18 -31.41
C LYS A 19 12.67 33.11 -30.52
N ALA A 20 13.51 33.52 -29.56
CA ALA A 20 14.16 32.59 -28.63
C ALA A 20 13.14 31.89 -27.71
N GLU A 21 12.12 32.60 -27.22
CA GLU A 21 11.06 32.00 -26.40
C GLU A 21 10.20 31.01 -27.20
N GLU A 22 9.86 31.34 -28.45
CA GLU A 22 9.10 30.46 -29.32
C GLU A 22 9.88 29.18 -29.65
N GLU A 23 11.19 29.29 -29.88
CA GLU A 23 12.06 28.14 -30.12
C GLU A 23 12.20 27.25 -28.88
N ALA A 24 12.33 27.86 -27.69
CA ALA A 24 12.33 27.13 -26.43
C ALA A 24 11.01 26.37 -26.19
N ARG A 25 9.86 27.00 -26.47
CA ARG A 25 8.54 26.34 -26.38
C ARG A 25 8.43 25.16 -27.34
N LYS A 26 8.89 25.30 -28.58
CA LYS A 26 8.89 24.20 -29.58
C LYS A 26 9.75 23.03 -29.13
N ARG A 27 10.91 23.27 -28.51
CA ARG A 27 11.78 22.22 -27.96
C ARG A 27 11.13 21.48 -26.79
N VAL A 28 10.50 22.21 -25.87
CA VAL A 28 9.77 21.60 -24.73
C VAL A 28 8.57 20.78 -25.21
N GLU A 29 7.83 21.26 -26.21
CA GLU A 29 6.71 20.51 -26.78
C GLU A 29 7.16 19.25 -27.52
N ALA A 30 8.29 19.33 -28.24
CA ALA A 30 8.88 18.18 -28.92
C ALA A 30 9.35 17.10 -27.91
N GLN A 31 10.03 17.51 -26.83
CA GLN A 31 10.44 16.60 -25.76
C GLN A 31 9.23 15.94 -25.09
N ARG A 32 8.17 16.71 -24.80
CA ARG A 32 6.93 16.16 -24.23
C ARG A 32 6.29 15.11 -25.15
N LYS A 33 6.25 15.36 -26.46
CA LYS A 33 5.73 14.41 -27.46
C LYS A 33 6.60 13.15 -27.56
N GLU A 34 7.92 13.28 -27.40
CA GLU A 34 8.83 12.14 -27.39
C GLU A 34 8.68 11.28 -26.12
N GLU A 35 8.58 11.92 -24.95
CA GLU A 35 8.31 11.25 -23.68
C GLU A 35 6.94 10.55 -23.68
N GLU A 36 5.92 11.19 -24.25
CA GLU A 36 4.59 10.61 -24.39
C GLU A 36 4.60 9.37 -25.29
N LYS A 37 5.38 9.38 -26.39
CA LYS A 37 5.57 8.19 -27.24
C LYS A 37 6.31 7.07 -26.53
N LYS A 38 7.40 7.36 -25.81
CA LYS A 38 8.16 6.36 -25.03
C LYS A 38 7.26 5.74 -23.96
N LEU A 39 6.46 6.56 -23.31
CA LEU A 39 5.51 6.14 -22.29
C LEU A 39 4.41 5.24 -22.87
N GLU A 40 3.88 5.57 -24.05
CA GLU A 40 2.86 4.76 -24.71
C GLU A 40 3.40 3.40 -25.16
N GLU A 41 4.66 3.35 -25.59
CA GLU A 41 5.34 2.09 -25.91
C GLU A 41 5.53 1.21 -24.67
N VAL A 42 5.95 1.80 -23.55
CA VAL A 42 6.08 1.10 -22.26
C VAL A 42 4.72 0.58 -21.77
N ARG A 43 3.63 1.34 -21.95
CA ARG A 43 2.27 0.87 -21.62
C ARG A 43 1.87 -0.33 -22.45
N LYS A 44 2.14 -0.33 -23.76
CA LYS A 44 1.86 -1.47 -24.62
C LYS A 44 2.62 -2.72 -24.17
N ARG A 45 3.91 -2.59 -23.83
CA ARG A 45 4.72 -3.71 -23.32
C ARG A 45 4.18 -4.26 -22.00
N ARG A 46 3.80 -3.38 -21.06
CA ARG A 46 3.21 -3.80 -19.77
C ARG A 46 1.88 -4.53 -19.94
N LEU A 47 1.01 -4.03 -20.82
CA LEU A 47 -0.28 -4.68 -21.12
C LEU A 47 -0.09 -6.07 -21.75
N GLU A 48 0.97 -6.24 -22.54
CA GLU A 48 1.34 -7.52 -23.13
C GLU A 48 1.92 -8.49 -22.07
N GLU A 49 2.75 -8.01 -21.16
CA GLU A 49 3.26 -8.80 -20.02
C GLU A 49 2.14 -9.23 -19.07
N GLU A 50 1.20 -8.35 -18.73
CA GLU A 50 0.03 -8.70 -17.91
C GLU A 50 -0.84 -9.77 -18.57
N LYS A 51 -1.04 -9.70 -19.90
CA LYS A 51 -1.72 -10.76 -20.64
C LYS A 51 -0.97 -12.10 -20.55
N LYS A 52 0.36 -12.08 -20.72
CA LYS A 52 1.20 -13.29 -20.59
C LYS A 52 1.13 -13.91 -19.20
N ILE A 53 1.15 -13.08 -18.15
CA ILE A 53 1.02 -13.53 -16.75
C ILE A 53 -0.36 -14.14 -16.50
N LYS A 54 -1.43 -13.49 -16.99
CA LYS A 54 -2.80 -13.98 -16.84
C LYS A 54 -3.03 -15.31 -17.57
N ASP A 55 -2.45 -15.47 -18.75
CA ASP A 55 -2.51 -16.71 -19.52
C ASP A 55 -1.70 -17.83 -18.86
N ALA A 56 -0.53 -17.51 -18.29
CA ALA A 56 0.28 -18.46 -17.52
C ALA A 56 -0.44 -18.94 -16.25
N GLN A 57 -1.11 -18.03 -15.52
CA GLN A 57 -1.93 -18.37 -14.36
C GLN A 57 -3.15 -19.22 -14.73
N LYS A 58 -3.78 -18.96 -15.88
CA LYS A 58 -4.89 -19.78 -16.39
C LYS A 58 -4.43 -21.19 -16.76
N ARG A 59 -3.24 -21.34 -17.36
CA ARG A 59 -2.63 -22.64 -17.66
C ARG A 59 -2.25 -23.40 -16.39
N GLN A 60 -1.70 -22.74 -15.37
CA GLN A 60 -1.42 -23.38 -14.07
C GLN A 60 -2.70 -23.88 -13.37
N LYS A 61 -3.81 -23.12 -13.41
CA LYS A 61 -5.10 -23.59 -12.87
C LYS A 61 -5.64 -24.83 -13.59
N ILE A 62 -5.43 -24.95 -14.90
CA ILE A 62 -5.88 -26.11 -15.69
C ILE A 62 -5.03 -27.36 -15.40
N VAL A 63 -3.73 -27.20 -15.13
CA VAL A 63 -2.83 -28.31 -14.78
C VAL A 63 -3.15 -28.87 -13.39
N VAL A 64 -3.48 -28.03 -12.42
CA VAL A 64 -3.87 -28.46 -11.05
C VAL A 64 -5.21 -29.20 -11.04
N ALA A 65 -6.16 -28.84 -11.92
CA ALA A 65 -7.45 -29.51 -12.02
C ALA A 65 -7.38 -30.91 -12.69
N LYS A 66 -6.23 -31.30 -13.26
CA LYS A 66 -6.06 -32.59 -13.97
C LYS A 66 -5.25 -33.61 -13.17
N SER A 67 -4.94 -33.34 -11.90
CA SER A 67 -4.05 -34.17 -11.07
C SER A 67 -4.64 -34.60 -9.72
N GLU A 68 -5.97 -34.63 -9.55
CA GLU A 68 -6.60 -35.32 -8.42
C GLU A 68 -7.09 -36.71 -8.85
N PRO A 69 -6.76 -37.80 -8.12
CA PRO A 69 -7.14 -39.15 -8.50
C PRO A 69 -8.57 -39.48 -8.07
N GLU A 70 -9.19 -40.33 -8.89
CA GLU A 70 -10.48 -41.00 -8.68
C GLU A 70 -10.61 -41.60 -7.27
N SER A 71 -11.76 -41.38 -6.65
CA SER A 71 -12.29 -42.28 -5.63
C SER A 71 -13.78 -42.47 -5.86
N ASP A 72 -14.13 -43.71 -6.16
CA ASP A 72 -15.48 -44.27 -6.28
C ASP A 72 -16.36 -43.93 -5.07
N GLU A 73 -17.66 -43.68 -5.29
CA GLU A 73 -18.75 -44.49 -4.72
C GLU A 73 -20.17 -43.90 -4.97
N ILE A 74 -20.97 -44.73 -5.64
CA ILE A 74 -22.38 -45.10 -5.35
C ILE A 74 -23.54 -44.21 -5.87
N ASN A 75 -24.34 -44.88 -6.71
CA ASN A 75 -25.64 -44.59 -7.33
C ASN A 75 -26.79 -44.18 -6.38
N LEU A 76 -27.79 -43.45 -6.89
CA LEU A 76 -29.19 -43.93 -6.96
C LEU A 76 -30.12 -43.06 -7.84
N ASN A 77 -30.97 -43.78 -8.56
CA ASN A 77 -31.88 -43.42 -9.66
C ASN A 77 -33.01 -42.42 -9.30
N ASN A 78 -33.49 -41.68 -10.30
CA ASN A 78 -34.85 -41.89 -10.85
C ASN A 78 -35.14 -41.14 -12.16
N GLU A 79 -35.78 -41.87 -13.07
CA GLU A 79 -36.17 -41.53 -14.44
C GLU A 79 -37.35 -40.54 -14.54
N ARG A 80 -37.38 -39.67 -15.58
CA ARG A 80 -38.26 -39.82 -16.77
C ARG A 80 -38.37 -38.56 -17.65
N ASN A 81 -38.39 -38.85 -18.96
CA ASN A 81 -39.02 -38.15 -20.10
C ASN A 81 -38.28 -37.01 -20.83
N GLN A 82 -37.74 -37.37 -22.00
CA GLN A 82 -37.54 -36.55 -23.22
C GLN A 82 -38.91 -36.28 -23.92
N PRO A 83 -39.08 -35.31 -24.88
CA PRO A 83 -38.13 -35.00 -25.97
C PRO A 83 -38.00 -33.53 -26.44
N ASN A 84 -36.94 -33.33 -27.23
CA ASN A 84 -36.63 -32.28 -28.24
C ASN A 84 -37.50 -31.02 -28.35
N GLU A 85 -36.86 -29.85 -28.36
CA GLU A 85 -36.72 -29.00 -29.56
C GLU A 85 -35.83 -27.77 -29.31
N THR A 86 -34.98 -27.47 -30.29
CA THR A 86 -33.98 -26.39 -30.30
C THR A 86 -34.65 -25.03 -30.51
N LYS A 87 -34.37 -24.03 -29.66
CA LYS A 87 -34.43 -22.60 -30.03
C LYS A 87 -33.60 -21.73 -29.08
N PHE A 88 -32.76 -20.90 -29.69
CA PHE A 88 -32.00 -19.81 -29.07
C PHE A 88 -32.93 -18.81 -28.37
N GLU A 89 -32.62 -18.42 -27.13
CA GLU A 89 -32.51 -17.02 -26.67
C GLU A 89 -32.16 -16.93 -25.17
N GLN A 90 -31.18 -16.06 -24.87
CA GLN A 90 -31.15 -15.12 -23.74
C GLN A 90 -31.18 -15.68 -22.29
N GLU A 91 -29.99 -15.86 -21.69
CA GLU A 91 -29.86 -16.15 -20.26
C GLU A 91 -30.15 -14.91 -19.37
N GLU A 92 -31.32 -14.90 -18.75
CA GLU A 92 -31.57 -14.17 -17.50
C GLU A 92 -31.25 -15.08 -16.29
N LYS A 93 -30.35 -14.56 -15.44
CA LYS A 93 -30.16 -14.77 -13.98
C LYS A 93 -30.48 -16.16 -13.38
N VAL A 94 -29.43 -16.82 -12.92
CA VAL A 94 -29.49 -17.69 -11.73
C VAL A 94 -28.81 -16.97 -10.56
N ALA A 95 -29.62 -16.74 -9.51
CA ALA A 95 -29.22 -16.19 -8.24
C ALA A 95 -28.27 -17.16 -7.52
N ILE A 96 -27.02 -16.74 -7.30
CA ILE A 96 -26.14 -17.37 -6.32
C ILE A 96 -26.39 -16.67 -4.98
N ASP A 97 -26.89 -17.46 -4.02
CA ASP A 97 -27.14 -17.11 -2.63
C ASP A 97 -25.92 -16.43 -1.99
N LYS A 98 -26.06 -15.13 -1.70
CA LYS A 98 -25.02 -14.25 -1.13
C LYS A 98 -24.98 -14.34 0.40
N LYS A 99 -25.23 -15.50 1.03
CA LYS A 99 -25.16 -15.63 2.49
C LYS A 99 -23.92 -16.36 3.05
N GLY A 100 -23.01 -16.85 2.21
CA GLY A 100 -21.79 -17.53 2.68
C GLY A 100 -20.48 -16.72 2.70
N ILE A 101 -20.40 -15.60 1.96
CA ILE A 101 -19.10 -14.94 1.63
C ILE A 101 -18.98 -13.52 2.23
N LEU A 102 -19.78 -13.18 3.25
CA LEU A 102 -19.85 -11.80 3.76
C LEU A 102 -19.63 -11.64 5.28
N ASN A 103 -18.80 -12.49 5.91
CA ASN A 103 -18.60 -12.35 7.36
C ASN A 103 -17.19 -12.02 7.88
N ASN A 104 -16.16 -11.88 7.02
CA ASN A 104 -14.84 -11.38 7.46
C ASN A 104 -14.39 -10.04 6.85
N MET A 105 -15.23 -9.41 6.02
CA MET A 105 -14.89 -8.17 5.30
C MET A 105 -15.48 -6.88 5.93
N LYS A 106 -15.96 -6.95 7.18
CA LYS A 106 -16.56 -5.78 7.87
C LYS A 106 -15.57 -4.96 8.70
N LYS A 107 -14.36 -5.49 9.02
CA LYS A 107 -13.39 -4.82 9.90
C LYS A 107 -12.36 -3.92 9.20
N TYR A 108 -12.12 -4.09 7.89
CA TYR A 108 -11.04 -3.40 7.17
C TYR A 108 -11.49 -2.48 6.02
N LYS A 109 -12.79 -2.27 5.83
CA LYS A 109 -13.31 -1.35 4.80
C LYS A 109 -12.76 0.08 4.95
N TYR A 110 -12.43 0.51 6.17
CA TYR A 110 -11.97 1.87 6.44
C TYR A 110 -10.45 2.08 6.31
N ALA A 111 -9.64 1.01 6.30
CA ALA A 111 -8.19 1.12 6.17
C ALA A 111 -7.74 1.37 4.72
N ILE A 112 -8.42 0.74 3.75
CA ILE A 112 -8.13 0.90 2.31
C ILE A 112 -8.71 2.22 1.78
N ILE A 113 -9.87 2.65 2.30
CA ILE A 113 -10.47 3.93 1.96
C ILE A 113 -9.62 5.09 2.53
N GLY A 114 -9.06 4.96 3.73
CA GLY A 114 -8.25 6.03 4.35
C GLY A 114 -7.05 6.50 3.52
N VAL A 115 -6.26 5.57 2.93
CA VAL A 115 -5.04 5.93 2.20
C VAL A 115 -5.35 6.50 0.80
N ALA A 116 -6.34 5.95 0.10
CA ALA A 116 -6.78 6.48 -1.19
C ALA A 116 -7.54 7.82 -1.03
N SER A 117 -8.31 7.99 0.04
CA SER A 117 -9.05 9.22 0.33
C SER A 117 -8.16 10.39 0.75
N ILE A 118 -7.03 10.16 1.42
CA ILE A 118 -6.07 11.23 1.75
C ILE A 118 -5.44 11.79 0.46
N VAL A 119 -5.07 10.93 -0.50
CA VAL A 119 -4.53 11.38 -1.80
C VAL A 119 -5.60 12.15 -2.61
N LEU A 120 -6.85 11.70 -2.57
CA LEU A 120 -7.97 12.37 -3.24
C LEU A 120 -8.31 13.75 -2.62
N LEU A 121 -8.23 13.88 -1.29
CA LEU A 121 -8.49 15.14 -0.57
C LEU A 121 -7.38 16.18 -0.79
N VAL A 122 -6.11 15.76 -0.91
CA VAL A 122 -5.00 16.67 -1.26
C VAL A 122 -5.19 17.21 -2.69
N VAL A 123 -5.65 16.39 -3.64
CA VAL A 123 -5.93 16.81 -5.01
C VAL A 123 -7.15 17.75 -5.08
N ALA A 124 -8.22 17.46 -4.34
CA ALA A 124 -9.42 18.30 -4.32
C ALA A 124 -9.17 19.68 -3.64
N GLY A 125 -8.38 19.72 -2.57
CA GLY A 125 -7.96 20.97 -1.93
C GLY A 125 -7.10 21.84 -2.85
N PHE A 126 -6.15 21.23 -3.57
CA PHE A 126 -5.26 21.96 -4.47
C PHE A 126 -5.97 22.48 -5.73
N ALA A 127 -6.98 21.77 -6.24
CA ALA A 127 -7.79 22.24 -7.36
C ALA A 127 -8.65 23.47 -7.00
N PHE A 128 -9.10 23.60 -5.73
CA PHE A 128 -9.93 24.73 -5.30
C PHE A 128 -9.11 25.98 -4.90
N SER A 129 -7.89 25.82 -4.38
CA SER A 129 -7.04 26.95 -3.97
C SER A 129 -6.40 27.71 -5.14
N ASN A 130 -6.19 27.06 -6.30
CA ASN A 130 -5.55 27.67 -7.46
C ASN A 130 -6.48 28.59 -8.29
N MET A 131 -7.76 28.71 -7.95
CA MET A 131 -8.68 29.62 -8.66
C MET A 131 -8.78 31.02 -8.03
N LYS A 132 -8.24 31.24 -6.82
CA LYS A 132 -8.39 32.54 -6.11
C LYS A 132 -7.12 33.29 -5.74
N ASN A 133 -5.92 32.69 -5.78
CA ASN A 133 -4.68 33.38 -5.43
C ASN A 133 -3.67 33.36 -6.59
N SER A 134 -3.95 34.15 -7.62
CA SER A 134 -2.94 34.58 -8.60
C SER A 134 -2.70 36.08 -8.46
N GLN A 135 -2.31 36.52 -7.27
CA GLN A 135 -1.60 37.77 -7.06
C GLN A 135 -0.92 37.75 -5.69
N ALA A 136 0.31 38.30 -5.66
CA ALA A 136 1.22 38.39 -4.52
C ALA A 136 2.06 37.15 -4.18
N ALA A 137 3.13 36.95 -4.95
CA ALA A 137 4.48 36.76 -4.37
C ALA A 137 5.53 37.03 -5.46
N SER A 138 6.13 38.22 -5.37
CA SER A 138 7.20 38.69 -6.24
C SER A 138 8.56 38.18 -5.76
N ALA A 139 9.40 37.84 -6.74
CA ALA A 139 10.86 37.94 -6.76
C ALA A 139 11.63 37.52 -5.49
N ASN A 140 12.10 36.27 -5.48
CA ASN A 140 13.52 35.91 -5.39
C ASN A 140 13.68 34.38 -5.46
N ASN A 141 14.74 33.91 -6.11
CA ASN A 141 15.24 32.54 -6.14
C ASN A 141 14.81 31.67 -7.34
N VAL A 142 15.72 31.55 -8.31
CA VAL A 142 15.62 30.67 -9.49
C VAL A 142 15.55 29.19 -9.08
N ASN A 143 16.06 28.79 -7.90
CA ASN A 143 15.87 27.42 -7.37
C ASN A 143 14.46 27.18 -6.81
N SER A 144 13.70 28.22 -6.44
CA SER A 144 12.35 28.02 -5.92
C SER A 144 11.37 27.60 -7.02
N LEU A 145 11.60 28.04 -8.26
CA LEU A 145 10.78 27.66 -9.42
C LEU A 145 10.97 26.18 -9.79
N GLU A 146 12.21 25.69 -9.77
CA GLU A 146 12.56 24.31 -10.15
C GLU A 146 12.20 23.29 -9.07
N VAL A 147 12.39 23.63 -7.78
CA VAL A 147 11.87 22.84 -6.65
C VAL A 147 10.35 22.70 -6.73
N ASN A 148 9.65 23.77 -7.13
CA ASN A 148 8.21 23.71 -7.40
C ASN A 148 7.88 22.83 -8.61
N ALA A 149 8.67 22.85 -9.69
CA ALA A 149 8.41 22.05 -10.87
C ALA A 149 8.49 20.54 -10.60
N ASN A 150 9.57 20.08 -9.93
CA ASN A 150 9.75 18.66 -9.61
C ASN A 150 8.70 18.18 -8.60
N LEU A 151 8.38 18.98 -7.58
CA LEU A 151 7.30 18.67 -6.63
C LEU A 151 5.94 18.54 -7.34
N ILE A 152 5.58 19.52 -8.18
CA ILE A 152 4.31 19.51 -8.92
C ILE A 152 4.24 18.32 -9.88
N ASN A 153 5.33 18.01 -10.59
CA ASN A 153 5.37 16.88 -11.51
C ASN A 153 5.26 15.55 -10.77
N GLY A 154 5.99 15.39 -9.66
CA GLY A 154 5.87 14.21 -8.80
C GLY A 154 4.44 14.04 -8.29
N LEU A 155 3.81 15.10 -7.78
CA LEU A 155 2.41 15.06 -7.32
C LEU A 155 1.44 14.69 -8.44
N ARG A 156 1.60 15.26 -9.64
CA ARG A 156 0.78 14.91 -10.81
C ARG A 156 0.93 13.45 -11.23
N LEU A 157 2.17 12.95 -11.27
CA LEU A 157 2.46 11.55 -11.57
C LEU A 157 1.87 10.62 -10.52
N SER A 158 1.98 10.95 -9.24
CA SER A 158 1.35 10.20 -8.14
C SER A 158 -0.17 10.19 -8.24
N ALA A 159 -0.80 11.30 -8.64
CA ALA A 159 -2.24 11.39 -8.83
C ALA A 159 -2.76 10.47 -9.95
N VAL A 160 -1.93 10.20 -10.97
CA VAL A 160 -2.22 9.21 -12.02
C VAL A 160 -1.59 7.83 -11.74
N GLN A 161 -1.25 7.56 -10.47
CA GLN A 161 -0.71 6.29 -9.96
C GLN A 161 0.61 5.84 -10.57
N LYS A 162 1.38 6.76 -11.16
CA LYS A 162 2.72 6.51 -11.68
C LYS A 162 3.76 6.70 -10.60
N TYR A 163 3.68 5.89 -9.55
CA TYR A 163 4.51 6.07 -8.35
C TYR A 163 6.02 5.92 -8.61
N GLN A 164 6.40 5.06 -9.57
CA GLN A 164 7.80 4.88 -9.96
C GLN A 164 8.38 6.17 -10.56
N ASP A 165 7.68 6.76 -11.54
CA ASP A 165 8.09 8.01 -12.18
C ASP A 165 8.02 9.19 -11.20
N ALA A 166 6.96 9.25 -10.38
CA ALA A 166 6.81 10.27 -9.36
C ALA A 166 7.95 10.24 -8.33
N ALA A 167 8.40 9.05 -7.93
CA ALA A 167 9.54 8.90 -7.04
C ALA A 167 10.83 9.45 -7.67
N LEU A 168 11.03 9.33 -8.99
CA LEU A 168 12.19 9.93 -9.67
C LEU A 168 12.14 11.45 -9.64
N GLU A 169 10.95 12.06 -9.74
CA GLU A 169 10.80 13.51 -9.58
C GLU A 169 11.04 13.94 -8.13
N PHE A 170 10.52 13.20 -7.15
CA PHE A 170 10.75 13.48 -5.74
C PHE A 170 12.19 13.22 -5.28
N ASP A 171 12.96 12.39 -5.98
CA ASP A 171 14.40 12.20 -5.75
C ASP A 171 15.18 13.53 -5.94
N LYS A 172 14.63 14.48 -6.71
CA LYS A 172 15.20 15.81 -6.99
C LYS A 172 14.72 16.90 -6.02
N VAL A 173 13.78 16.59 -5.12
CA VAL A 173 13.15 17.55 -4.21
C VAL A 173 13.85 17.52 -2.85
N ASP A 174 14.12 18.69 -2.27
CA ASP A 174 14.65 18.80 -0.91
C ASP A 174 13.56 18.52 0.12
N TYR A 175 13.46 17.25 0.54
CA TYR A 175 12.45 16.75 1.48
C TYR A 175 12.34 17.58 2.75
N LYS A 176 13.46 18.09 3.29
CA LYS A 176 13.48 18.80 4.58
C LYS A 176 12.68 20.10 4.51
N LYS A 177 12.66 20.75 3.35
CA LYS A 177 11.97 22.02 3.09
C LYS A 177 10.48 21.87 2.79
N LEU A 178 9.99 20.65 2.61
CA LEU A 178 8.59 20.40 2.28
C LEU A 178 7.67 20.63 3.49
N GLY A 179 6.45 21.08 3.17
CA GLY A 179 5.35 21.13 4.13
C GLY A 179 4.90 19.72 4.55
N LYS A 180 4.15 19.63 5.65
CA LYS A 180 3.72 18.36 6.23
C LYS A 180 2.95 17.47 5.25
N GLU A 181 2.05 18.05 4.46
CA GLU A 181 1.23 17.30 3.50
C GLU A 181 2.04 16.84 2.28
N ASP A 182 2.94 17.67 1.77
CA ASP A 182 3.84 17.30 0.69
C ASP A 182 4.81 16.19 1.12
N LYS A 183 5.34 16.28 2.35
CA LYS A 183 6.16 15.22 2.96
C LYS A 183 5.43 13.88 2.96
N LYS A 184 4.18 13.84 3.42
CA LYS A 184 3.36 12.62 3.38
C LYS A 184 3.19 12.10 1.95
N ALA A 185 2.87 12.97 0.99
CA ALA A 185 2.70 12.56 -0.41
C ALA A 185 3.98 11.92 -0.96
N VAL A 186 5.15 12.49 -0.64
CA VAL A 186 6.45 11.93 -1.00
C VAL A 186 6.69 10.57 -0.34
N LEU A 187 6.49 10.45 0.97
CA LEU A 187 6.69 9.19 1.72
C LEU A 187 5.79 8.06 1.19
N PHE A 188 4.49 8.34 1.00
CA PHE A 188 3.56 7.37 0.42
C PHE A 188 3.94 7.00 -1.02
N THR A 189 4.41 7.96 -1.82
CA THR A 189 4.88 7.67 -3.18
C THR A 189 6.09 6.74 -3.15
N TYR A 190 7.05 6.96 -2.25
CA TYR A 190 8.17 6.04 -2.09
C TYR A 190 7.70 4.64 -1.69
N LEU A 191 6.79 4.52 -0.71
CA LEU A 191 6.21 3.23 -0.31
C LEU A 191 5.53 2.52 -1.48
N LEU A 192 4.65 3.20 -2.20
CA LEU A 192 3.88 2.64 -3.32
C LEU A 192 4.74 2.33 -4.55
N SER A 193 5.89 3.01 -4.69
CA SER A 193 6.90 2.70 -5.72
C SER A 193 7.81 1.51 -5.35
N GLY A 194 7.63 0.91 -4.17
CA GLY A 194 8.49 -0.17 -3.65
C GLY A 194 9.77 0.32 -2.98
N LYS A 195 9.97 1.64 -2.83
CA LYS A 195 11.11 2.28 -2.16
C LYS A 195 10.85 2.51 -0.67
N ALA A 196 10.26 1.53 0.03
CA ALA A 196 9.88 1.66 1.44
C ALA A 196 11.07 1.99 2.36
N GLN A 197 12.26 1.44 2.10
CA GLN A 197 13.48 1.79 2.84
C GLN A 197 13.74 3.29 2.84
N LYS A 198 13.64 3.92 1.66
CA LYS A 198 13.88 5.36 1.51
C LYS A 198 12.88 6.19 2.31
N ALA A 199 11.61 5.76 2.38
CA ALA A 199 10.61 6.43 3.19
C ALA A 199 10.97 6.39 4.69
N ILE A 200 11.43 5.23 5.18
CA ILE A 200 11.87 5.06 6.58
C ILE A 200 13.14 5.86 6.89
N ASP A 201 14.09 5.90 5.96
CA ASP A 201 15.34 6.66 6.11
C ASP A 201 15.07 8.17 6.21
N LEU A 202 14.03 8.66 5.52
CA LEU A 202 13.60 10.05 5.59
C LEU A 202 12.82 10.36 6.87
N GLU A 203 11.93 9.46 7.29
CA GLU A 203 11.08 9.68 8.46
C GLU A 203 10.75 8.34 9.16
N GLN A 204 11.41 8.07 10.29
CA GLN A 204 11.26 6.79 10.99
C GLN A 204 9.85 6.57 11.53
N ASP A 205 9.14 7.64 11.90
CA ASP A 205 7.75 7.57 12.39
C ASP A 205 6.76 7.11 11.31
N PHE A 206 7.18 7.10 10.04
CA PHE A 206 6.39 6.54 8.94
C PHE A 206 6.31 5.00 8.97
N ALA A 207 7.03 4.33 9.88
CA ALA A 207 7.03 2.88 10.05
C ALA A 207 5.63 2.27 10.18
N GLU A 208 4.70 2.91 10.91
CA GLU A 208 3.34 2.39 11.06
C GLU A 208 2.58 2.34 9.74
N SER A 209 2.79 3.34 8.86
CA SER A 209 2.18 3.36 7.53
C SER A 209 2.77 2.27 6.62
N VAL A 210 4.08 2.04 6.70
CA VAL A 210 4.76 0.97 5.96
C VAL A 210 4.25 -0.41 6.38
N VAL A 211 4.19 -0.69 7.69
CA VAL A 211 3.67 -1.95 8.22
C VAL A 211 2.20 -2.12 7.84
N SER A 212 1.38 -1.09 8.02
CA SER A 212 -0.05 -1.12 7.67
C SER A 212 -0.29 -1.43 6.19
N TYR A 213 0.51 -0.83 5.30
CA TYR A 213 0.45 -1.11 3.88
C TYR A 213 0.79 -2.57 3.56
N TYR A 214 1.87 -3.10 4.12
CA TYR A 214 2.27 -4.49 3.86
C TYR A 214 1.30 -5.51 4.45
N ILE A 215 0.62 -5.19 5.55
CA ILE A 215 -0.51 -5.99 6.05
C ILE A 215 -1.66 -5.95 5.04
N ALA A 216 -2.04 -4.76 4.56
CA ALA A 216 -3.18 -4.58 3.67
C ALA A 216 -3.02 -5.31 2.31
N VAL A 217 -1.78 -5.43 1.83
CA VAL A 217 -1.46 -6.16 0.58
C VAL A 217 -1.02 -7.61 0.81
N ASP A 218 -1.24 -8.13 2.03
CA ASP A 218 -0.89 -9.50 2.45
C ASP A 218 0.57 -9.89 2.15
N ASN A 219 1.49 -8.94 2.38
CA ASN A 219 2.91 -9.11 2.10
C ASN A 219 3.78 -8.57 3.24
N LEU A 220 3.38 -8.84 4.49
CA LEU A 220 4.11 -8.40 5.68
C LEU A 220 5.58 -8.86 5.66
N LYS A 221 5.91 -9.98 5.01
CA LYS A 221 7.28 -10.48 4.87
C LYS A 221 8.26 -9.46 4.27
N LYS A 222 7.77 -8.51 3.46
CA LYS A 222 8.59 -7.43 2.88
C LYS A 222 9.28 -6.56 3.93
N VAL A 223 8.75 -6.47 5.15
CA VAL A 223 9.41 -5.71 6.23
C VAL A 223 10.79 -6.25 6.58
N LYS A 224 11.07 -7.55 6.31
CA LYS A 224 12.40 -8.16 6.52
C LYS A 224 13.48 -7.60 5.60
N GLU A 225 13.10 -7.01 4.47
CA GLU A 225 14.04 -6.37 3.54
C GLU A 225 14.50 -4.98 4.04
N LEU A 226 13.83 -4.43 5.06
CA LEU A 226 14.10 -3.11 5.59
C LEU A 226 15.26 -3.16 6.59
N LYS A 227 16.28 -2.34 6.33
CA LYS A 227 17.43 -2.10 7.21
C LYS A 227 17.10 -0.90 8.09
N THR A 228 16.62 -1.15 9.30
CA THR A 228 16.20 -0.06 10.20
C THR A 228 16.48 -0.39 11.66
N LYS A 229 16.58 0.67 12.47
CA LYS A 229 16.62 0.58 13.94
C LYS A 229 15.25 0.84 14.57
N ASN A 230 14.22 1.08 13.76
CA ASN A 230 12.88 1.40 14.24
C ASN A 230 12.29 0.21 15.03
N PRO A 231 11.90 0.40 16.31
CA PRO A 231 11.40 -0.68 17.17
C PRO A 231 10.17 -1.40 16.62
N LEU A 232 9.29 -0.67 15.94
CA LEU A 232 8.07 -1.25 15.37
C LEU A 232 8.39 -2.23 14.23
N ILE A 233 9.23 -1.84 13.27
CA ILE A 233 9.60 -2.75 12.18
C ILE A 233 10.36 -3.97 12.75
N ASN A 234 11.24 -3.74 13.73
CA ASN A 234 11.97 -4.83 14.40
C ASN A 234 11.04 -5.78 15.16
N PHE A 235 9.96 -5.27 15.76
CA PHE A 235 8.93 -6.09 16.39
C PHE A 235 8.23 -6.99 15.37
N GLU A 236 7.85 -6.45 14.21
CA GLU A 236 7.20 -7.26 13.16
C GLU A 236 8.16 -8.32 12.59
N ILE A 237 9.44 -7.98 12.40
CA ILE A 237 10.46 -8.93 11.98
C ILE A 237 10.63 -10.04 13.03
N ALA A 238 10.75 -9.68 14.31
CA ALA A 238 10.87 -10.63 15.40
C ALA A 238 9.67 -11.59 15.47
N ALA A 239 8.45 -11.06 15.29
CA ALA A 239 7.24 -11.87 15.24
C ALA A 239 7.24 -12.84 14.05
N LEU A 240 7.62 -12.37 12.86
CA LEU A 240 7.73 -13.21 11.65
C LEU A 240 8.85 -14.27 11.72
N ASP A 241 9.86 -14.05 12.55
CA ASP A 241 10.98 -14.97 12.79
C ASP A 241 10.74 -15.91 13.99
N ASN A 242 9.59 -15.79 14.66
CA ASN A 242 9.30 -16.49 15.92
C ASN A 242 10.33 -16.22 17.04
N LYS A 243 10.93 -15.02 17.06
CA LYS A 243 11.85 -14.57 18.12
C LYS A 243 11.07 -14.02 19.30
N HIS A 244 10.46 -14.93 20.07
CA HIS A 244 9.50 -14.60 21.13
C HIS A 244 10.07 -13.70 22.23
N GLU A 245 11.32 -13.89 22.66
CA GLU A 245 11.98 -13.03 23.64
C GLU A 245 12.11 -11.60 23.14
N GLU A 246 12.43 -11.43 21.85
CA GLU A 246 12.63 -10.12 21.26
C GLU A 246 11.31 -9.37 21.08
N VAL A 247 10.24 -10.07 20.67
CA VAL A 247 8.88 -9.54 20.68
C VAL A 247 8.51 -8.99 22.06
N ILE A 248 8.78 -9.76 23.12
CA ILE A 248 8.47 -9.37 24.50
C ILE A 248 9.29 -8.15 24.95
N LYS A 249 10.55 -8.02 24.54
CA LYS A 249 11.40 -6.84 24.85
C LYS A 249 10.91 -5.57 24.15
N LEU A 250 10.44 -5.69 22.92
CA LEU A 250 10.00 -4.56 22.10
C LEU A 250 8.56 -4.12 22.39
N ARG A 251 7.78 -4.91 23.13
CA ARG A 251 6.34 -4.68 23.36
C ARG A 251 5.97 -3.27 23.85
N ASP A 252 6.82 -2.67 24.69
CA ASP A 252 6.55 -1.37 25.32
C ASP A 252 7.03 -0.19 24.43
N GLN A 253 7.66 -0.50 23.29
CA GLN A 253 8.19 0.47 22.31
C GLN A 253 7.36 0.55 21.03
N VAL A 254 6.25 -0.19 20.95
CA VAL A 254 5.40 -0.27 19.76
C VAL A 254 3.97 0.12 20.10
N PRO A 255 3.24 0.78 19.18
CA PRO A 255 1.81 1.02 19.36
C PRO A 255 1.08 -0.32 19.47
N LEU A 256 0.34 -0.53 20.56
CA LEU A 256 -0.45 -1.73 20.76
C LEU A 256 -1.74 -1.67 19.94
N ASP A 257 -2.06 -2.82 19.35
CA ASP A 257 -3.32 -3.07 18.65
C ASP A 257 -3.73 -4.53 18.92
N GLY A 258 -4.96 -4.91 18.58
CA GLY A 258 -5.46 -6.25 18.87
C GLY A 258 -4.66 -7.39 18.22
N ARG A 259 -3.94 -7.14 17.11
CA ARG A 259 -3.05 -8.12 16.47
C ARG A 259 -1.74 -8.24 17.24
N ARG A 260 -1.11 -7.12 17.57
CA ARG A 260 0.16 -7.08 18.34
C ARG A 260 -0.04 -7.60 19.76
N ASP A 261 -1.17 -7.32 20.39
CA ASP A 261 -1.54 -7.89 21.69
C ASP A 261 -1.53 -9.42 21.62
N GLY A 262 -2.15 -9.99 20.59
CA GLY A 262 -2.17 -11.43 20.36
C GLY A 262 -0.78 -12.02 20.09
N ILE A 263 0.07 -11.31 19.34
CA ILE A 263 1.46 -11.70 19.09
C ILE A 263 2.27 -11.74 20.40
N ILE A 264 2.11 -10.73 21.26
CA ILE A 264 2.79 -10.64 22.55
C ILE A 264 2.33 -11.75 23.49
N VAL A 265 1.02 -11.95 23.63
CA VAL A 265 0.45 -13.03 24.44
C VAL A 265 0.94 -14.39 23.97
N ASN A 266 0.86 -14.68 22.66
CA ASN A 266 1.36 -15.94 22.11
C ASN A 266 2.85 -16.12 22.37
N SER A 267 3.66 -15.05 22.30
CA SER A 267 5.09 -15.12 22.60
C SER A 267 5.36 -15.47 24.06
N TYR A 268 4.59 -14.92 25.02
CA TYR A 268 4.69 -15.36 26.41
C TYR A 268 4.33 -16.83 26.59
N LEU A 269 3.22 -17.28 26.00
CA LEU A 269 2.78 -18.68 26.09
C LEU A 269 3.80 -19.66 25.50
N LYS A 270 4.42 -19.32 24.36
CA LYS A 270 5.49 -20.12 23.74
C LYS A 270 6.75 -20.23 24.59
N LEU A 271 6.97 -19.29 25.51
CA LEU A 271 8.05 -19.32 26.48
C LEU A 271 7.62 -19.90 27.84
N ASN A 272 6.45 -20.52 27.93
CA ASN A 272 5.85 -21.05 29.16
C ASN A 272 5.67 -19.98 30.27
N LYS A 273 5.43 -18.73 29.87
CA LYS A 273 5.22 -17.58 30.76
C LYS A 273 3.74 -17.21 30.84
N SER A 274 2.91 -18.17 31.24
CA SER A 274 1.43 -18.03 31.22
C SER A 274 0.93 -16.95 32.17
N GLU A 275 1.56 -16.79 33.33
CA GLU A 275 1.19 -15.75 34.30
C GLU A 275 1.47 -14.34 33.75
N GLU A 276 2.60 -14.15 33.07
CA GLU A 276 2.94 -12.90 32.41
C GLU A 276 2.03 -12.64 31.21
N ALA A 277 1.65 -13.67 30.46
CA ALA A 277 0.65 -13.56 29.40
C ALA A 277 -0.68 -13.05 29.94
N LYS A 278 -1.15 -13.62 31.07
CA LYS A 278 -2.40 -13.24 31.73
C LYS A 278 -2.35 -11.81 32.27
N LYS A 279 -1.26 -11.44 32.95
CA LYS A 279 -1.03 -10.06 33.42
C LYS A 279 -1.04 -9.05 32.26
N PHE A 280 -0.39 -9.38 31.15
CA PHE A 280 -0.39 -8.53 29.97
C PHE A 280 -1.80 -8.40 29.36
N ALA A 281 -2.51 -9.51 29.15
CA ALA A 281 -3.87 -9.52 28.61
C ALA A 281 -4.87 -8.74 29.49
N GLN A 282 -4.74 -8.83 30.83
CA GLN A 282 -5.50 -8.02 31.78
C GLN A 282 -5.17 -6.54 31.65
N LYS A 283 -3.88 -6.18 31.55
CA LYS A 283 -3.42 -4.79 31.39
C LYS A 283 -4.00 -4.14 30.14
N VAL A 284 -4.02 -4.85 29.00
CA VAL A 284 -4.58 -4.33 27.74
C VAL A 284 -6.12 -4.41 27.70
N GLY A 285 -6.75 -5.07 28.66
CA GLY A 285 -8.21 -5.17 28.76
C GLY A 285 -8.87 -6.05 27.69
N ASN A 286 -8.11 -6.96 27.05
CA ASN A 286 -8.59 -7.78 25.94
C ASN A 286 -9.13 -9.13 26.45
N LYS A 287 -10.45 -9.22 26.61
CA LYS A 287 -11.15 -10.42 27.14
C LYS A 287 -10.93 -11.66 26.30
N ASP A 288 -10.92 -11.52 24.97
CA ASP A 288 -10.72 -12.64 24.04
C ASP A 288 -9.34 -13.29 24.23
N LEU A 289 -8.32 -12.50 24.60
CA LEU A 289 -6.99 -13.02 24.90
C LEU A 289 -6.95 -13.77 26.23
N LEU A 290 -7.69 -13.30 27.25
CA LEU A 290 -7.78 -14.00 28.54
C LEU A 290 -8.40 -15.38 28.38
N GLU A 291 -9.50 -15.48 27.65
CA GLU A 291 -10.17 -16.77 27.36
C GLU A 291 -9.24 -17.73 26.60
N LYS A 292 -8.49 -17.22 25.62
CA LYS A 292 -7.50 -18.03 24.90
C LYS A 292 -6.39 -18.55 25.80
N ILE A 293 -5.92 -17.75 26.75
CA ILE A 293 -4.87 -18.15 27.69
C ILE A 293 -5.39 -19.28 28.58
N ASP A 294 -6.55 -19.11 29.20
CA ASP A 294 -7.12 -20.09 30.13
C ASP A 294 -7.42 -21.45 29.43
N ASN A 295 -7.81 -21.43 28.15
CA ASN A 295 -8.00 -22.63 27.33
C ASN A 295 -6.69 -23.27 26.84
N SER A 296 -5.56 -22.54 26.86
CA SER A 296 -4.25 -23.01 26.37
C SER A 296 -3.37 -23.62 27.46
N THR A 297 -3.65 -23.32 28.73
CA THR A 297 -3.00 -23.99 29.86
C THR A 297 -3.60 -25.39 30.02
N PRO A 298 -2.82 -26.48 29.90
CA PRO A 298 -3.31 -27.78 30.30
C PRO A 298 -3.72 -27.67 31.77
N ASN A 299 -4.92 -28.15 32.06
CA ASN A 299 -5.56 -28.04 33.36
C ASN A 299 -4.69 -28.71 34.44
N SER A 300 -3.73 -27.96 35.01
CA SER A 300 -2.79 -28.42 36.05
C SER A 300 -3.48 -28.62 37.41
N SER A 301 -4.81 -28.72 37.42
CA SER A 301 -5.62 -29.02 38.59
C SER A 301 -6.05 -30.49 38.68
N ALA A 302 -5.67 -31.35 37.72
CA ALA A 302 -6.03 -32.78 37.73
C ALA A 302 -5.00 -33.71 38.39
N THR A 303 -4.06 -33.20 39.20
CA THR A 303 -3.10 -34.05 39.93
C THR A 303 -2.89 -33.57 41.36
N SER A 304 -3.97 -33.60 42.15
CA SER A 304 -4.03 -33.56 43.62
C SER A 304 -5.51 -33.80 43.92
N VAL A 305 -6.01 -34.98 44.29
CA VAL A 305 -5.73 -35.75 45.50
C VAL A 305 -6.34 -37.14 45.27
N ALA A 306 -5.51 -38.18 45.26
CA ALA A 306 -5.96 -39.55 45.47
C ALA A 306 -4.97 -40.24 46.42
N THR A 307 -4.78 -39.65 47.60
CA THR A 307 -4.39 -40.43 48.78
C THR A 307 -5.62 -41.23 49.18
N ILE A 308 -5.72 -42.43 48.60
CA ILE A 308 -6.64 -43.47 49.00
C ILE A 308 -6.25 -43.87 50.43
N SER A 309 -7.14 -43.55 51.36
CA SER A 309 -7.24 -44.23 52.65
C SER A 309 -7.59 -45.69 52.37
N ALA A 310 -6.69 -46.61 52.71
CA ALA A 310 -7.02 -48.02 52.87
C ALA A 310 -5.92 -48.72 53.69
N GLY A 311 -6.29 -49.26 54.86
CA GLY A 311 -5.54 -50.27 55.61
C GLY A 311 -5.09 -49.82 56.99
#